data_AF-A0A229TNZ4-F1
#
_entry.id   AF-A0A229TNZ4-F1
#
_cell.length_a   1.000
_cell.length_b   1.000
_cell.length_c   1.000
_cell.angle_alpha   90.00
_cell.angle_beta   90.00
_cell.angle_gamma   90.00
#
_symmetry.space_group_name_H-M   'P 1'
#
loop_
_entity.id
_entity.type
_entity.pdbx_description
1 polymer ?
#
loop_
_entity_poly.entity_id
_entity_poly.type
_entity_poly.pdbx_seq_one_letter_code
_entity_poly.pdbx_strand_id
1 'polypeptide(L)'
;MGTRRRATDEGNRDSPGRARWIAVRHADDHIHLMAILVSEQTGKRIYPYRDYPRLRAECRTLEHELGLRSTATSDKTATQALSRRERGKADRKGWELTARQQLRRAVSQCAASASSGDEFLRELRREGLNPRTTVGGDGEIRGYTVSLPGDVTADGRPVAFSGSETCRRPDVAEANRPLVNRTSGRPPDRLHRRRPRHARGPPSSGRGGY
;
A
#
# COMPACT_ATOMS: atom_id res chain seq x y z
N MET A 1 31.08 -28.65 -19.73
CA MET A 1 31.07 -29.65 -18.64
C MET A 1 31.05 -28.87 -17.31
N GLY A 2 29.86 -28.50 -16.83
CA GLY A 2 29.69 -27.53 -15.73
C GLY A 2 29.62 -28.23 -14.37
N THR A 3 30.52 -27.86 -13.48
CA THR A 3 30.61 -28.39 -12.11
C THR A 3 29.37 -28.00 -11.29
N ARG A 4 28.57 -28.99 -10.89
CA ARG A 4 27.49 -28.83 -9.90
C ARG A 4 28.13 -28.52 -8.54
N ARG A 5 28.14 -27.27 -8.11
CA ARG A 5 28.37 -26.95 -6.69
C ARG A 5 27.02 -26.83 -5.99
N ARG A 6 26.72 -27.81 -5.15
CA ARG A 6 25.58 -27.82 -4.24
C ARG A 6 26.03 -27.07 -2.99
N ALA A 7 25.59 -25.83 -2.79
CA ALA A 7 25.76 -25.14 -1.53
C ALA A 7 24.59 -25.53 -0.62
N THR A 8 24.87 -26.28 0.45
CA THR A 8 23.92 -26.53 1.54
C THR A 8 24.34 -25.64 2.70
N ASP A 9 23.48 -24.71 3.11
CA ASP A 9 23.59 -24.01 4.38
C ASP A 9 23.54 -25.05 5.52
N GLU A 10 24.60 -25.11 6.33
CA GLU A 10 24.71 -25.97 7.52
C GLU A 10 24.17 -25.30 8.79
N GLY A 11 23.41 -24.20 8.68
CA GLY A 11 22.66 -23.65 9.80
C GLY A 11 21.56 -24.62 10.27
N ASN A 12 21.69 -25.16 11.49
CA ASN A 12 20.75 -25.98 12.27
C ASN A 12 19.49 -26.47 11.52
N ARG A 13 19.58 -27.69 10.97
CA ARG A 13 18.55 -28.35 10.14
C ARG A 13 17.22 -28.58 10.86
N ASP A 14 17.18 -28.42 12.19
CA ASP A 14 16.05 -28.82 13.04
C ASP A 14 15.33 -27.67 13.75
N SER A 15 15.49 -26.42 13.30
CA SER A 15 14.70 -25.33 13.88
C SER A 15 13.22 -25.42 13.43
N PRO A 16 12.26 -25.58 14.35
CA PRO A 16 10.83 -25.65 14.01
C PRO A 16 10.40 -24.36 13.31
N GLY A 17 9.99 -24.47 12.04
CA GLY A 17 9.55 -23.35 11.21
C GLY A 17 10.40 -23.04 9.98
N ARG A 18 11.50 -23.76 9.72
CA ARG A 18 12.32 -23.59 8.51
C ARG A 18 11.85 -24.56 7.41
N ALA A 19 11.55 -24.02 6.22
CA ALA A 19 11.23 -24.80 5.03
C ALA A 19 12.50 -25.42 4.45
N ARG A 20 12.45 -26.69 4.02
CA ARG A 20 13.50 -27.25 3.17
C ARG A 20 13.46 -26.55 1.81
N TRP A 21 14.61 -26.19 1.26
CA TRP A 21 14.70 -25.46 0.01
C TRP A 21 15.88 -25.91 -0.85
N ILE A 22 15.79 -25.63 -2.15
CA ILE A 22 16.86 -25.81 -3.12
C ILE A 22 17.02 -24.54 -3.96
N ALA A 23 18.26 -24.20 -4.29
CA ALA A 23 18.59 -23.20 -5.30
C ALA A 23 19.07 -23.87 -6.58
N VAL A 24 18.55 -23.39 -7.71
CA VAL A 24 18.94 -23.87 -9.05
C VAL A 24 19.31 -22.66 -9.89
N ARG A 25 20.53 -22.64 -10.45
CA ARG A 25 20.93 -21.61 -11.42
C ARG A 25 20.14 -21.80 -12.71
N HIS A 26 19.40 -20.78 -13.15
CA HIS A 26 18.64 -20.81 -14.40
C HIS A 26 19.44 -20.18 -15.54
N ALA A 27 19.95 -18.96 -15.32
CA ALA A 27 20.78 -18.24 -16.28
C ALA A 27 21.90 -17.49 -15.56
N ASP A 28 22.65 -16.68 -16.30
CA ASP A 28 23.76 -15.90 -15.75
C ASP A 28 23.30 -14.80 -14.78
N ASP A 29 22.06 -14.34 -14.94
CA ASP A 29 21.47 -13.24 -14.19
C ASP A 29 20.44 -13.69 -13.13
N HIS A 30 20.07 -14.98 -13.08
CA HIS A 30 19.11 -15.45 -12.07
C HIS A 30 19.17 -16.93 -11.70
N ILE A 31 18.72 -17.18 -10.46
CA ILE A 31 18.50 -18.50 -9.88
C ILE A 31 17.01 -18.66 -9.55
N HIS A 32 16.52 -19.90 -9.54
CA HIS A 32 15.24 -20.26 -8.94
C HIS A 32 15.44 -20.82 -7.53
N LEU A 33 14.62 -20.36 -6.60
CA LEU A 33 14.49 -20.95 -5.27
C LEU A 33 13.18 -21.73 -5.22
N MET A 34 13.24 -23.00 -4.82
CA MET A 34 12.06 -23.80 -4.53
C MET A 34 12.08 -24.21 -3.06
N ALA A 35 10.94 -24.11 -2.39
CA ALA A 35 10.81 -24.43 -0.97
C ALA A 35 9.58 -25.32 -0.70
N ILE A 36 9.73 -26.27 0.22
CA ILE A 36 8.65 -27.12 0.70
C ILE A 36 7.98 -26.40 1.88
N LEU A 37 6.75 -25.94 1.69
CA LEU A 37 6.00 -25.16 2.68
C LEU A 37 5.29 -26.01 3.72
N VAL A 38 5.52 -27.31 3.79
CA VAL A 38 4.99 -28.19 4.83
C VAL A 38 6.16 -28.74 5.62
N SER A 39 6.12 -28.57 6.94
CA SER A 39 7.14 -29.14 7.83
C SER A 39 7.03 -30.66 7.82
N GLU A 40 8.10 -31.35 7.44
CA GLU A 40 8.14 -32.83 7.51
C GLU A 40 8.07 -33.35 8.95
N GLN A 41 8.57 -32.56 9.92
CA GLN A 41 8.56 -32.94 11.34
C GLN A 41 7.18 -32.77 11.99
N THR A 42 6.50 -31.65 11.70
CA THR A 42 5.24 -31.30 12.40
C THR A 42 3.99 -31.47 11.55
N GLY A 43 4.14 -31.70 10.24
CA GLY A 43 3.04 -31.72 9.27
C GLY A 43 2.35 -30.37 9.05
N LYS A 44 2.77 -29.31 9.76
CA LYS A 44 2.14 -27.99 9.69
C LYS A 44 2.59 -27.24 8.45
N ARG A 45 1.63 -26.58 7.79
CA ARG A 45 1.91 -25.68 6.67
C ARG A 45 2.50 -24.35 7.17
N ILE A 46 3.60 -23.95 6.56
CA ILE A 46 4.22 -22.64 6.68
C ILE A 46 3.48 -21.70 5.73
N TYR A 47 3.03 -20.57 6.27
CA TYR A 47 2.39 -19.50 5.52
C TYR A 47 3.37 -18.33 5.39
N PRO A 48 4.12 -18.23 4.28
CA PRO A 48 5.01 -17.10 4.07
C PRO A 48 4.19 -15.81 4.02
N TYR A 49 4.36 -14.97 5.04
CA TYR A 49 3.70 -13.66 5.12
C TYR A 49 4.66 -12.57 4.69
N ARG A 50 4.24 -11.76 3.71
CA ARG A 50 5.04 -10.65 3.14
C ARG A 50 6.45 -11.09 2.76
N ASP A 51 6.54 -12.26 2.13
CA ASP A 51 7.77 -12.82 1.59
C ASP A 51 8.46 -11.88 0.58
N TYR A 52 7.75 -11.27 -0.36
CA TYR A 52 8.39 -10.36 -1.33
C TYR A 52 9.09 -9.15 -0.66
N PRO A 53 8.45 -8.37 0.24
CA PRO A 53 9.15 -7.31 0.97
C PRO A 53 10.32 -7.81 1.82
N ARG A 54 10.17 -8.97 2.47
CA ARG A 54 11.22 -9.56 3.32
C ARG A 54 12.42 -10.02 2.49
N LEU A 55 12.18 -10.74 1.40
CA LEU A 55 13.18 -11.13 0.42
C LEU A 55 13.90 -9.90 -0.13
N ARG A 56 13.17 -8.84 -0.48
CA ARG A 56 13.77 -7.59 -0.96
C ARG A 56 14.66 -6.93 0.10
N ALA A 57 14.25 -6.94 1.37
CA ALA A 57 15.09 -6.41 2.45
C ALA A 57 16.39 -7.22 2.57
N GLU A 58 16.30 -8.55 2.52
CA GLU A 58 17.46 -9.44 2.57
C GLU A 58 18.39 -9.25 1.38
N CYS A 59 17.85 -9.13 0.16
CA CYS A 59 18.64 -8.82 -1.02
C CYS A 59 19.39 -7.48 -0.87
N ARG A 60 18.82 -6.48 -0.21
CA ARG A 60 19.52 -5.21 0.05
C ARG A 60 20.65 -5.36 1.06
N THR A 61 20.49 -6.20 2.07
CA THR A 61 21.56 -6.56 3.00
C THR A 61 22.72 -7.20 2.23
N LEU A 62 22.42 -8.19 1.39
CA LEU A 62 23.42 -8.85 0.54
C LEU A 62 24.06 -7.90 -0.48
N GLU A 63 23.27 -6.99 -1.09
CA GLU A 63 23.79 -5.94 -1.97
C GLU A 63 24.87 -5.11 -1.25
N HIS A 64 24.60 -4.71 -0.01
CA HIS A 64 25.56 -3.95 0.80
C HIS A 64 26.79 -4.78 1.18
N GLU A 65 26.59 -5.99 1.72
CA GLU A 65 27.68 -6.88 2.14
C GLU A 65 28.62 -7.26 0.99
N LEU A 66 28.07 -7.45 -0.21
CA LEU A 66 28.81 -7.84 -1.41
C LEU A 66 29.28 -6.64 -2.25
N GLY A 67 29.03 -5.40 -1.82
CA GLY A 67 29.42 -4.19 -2.56
C GLY A 67 28.75 -4.05 -3.93
N LEU A 68 27.54 -4.61 -4.09
CA LEU A 68 26.77 -4.53 -5.33
C LEU A 68 26.01 -3.20 -5.44
N ARG A 69 25.62 -2.84 -6.67
CA ARG A 69 24.78 -1.67 -6.91
C ARG A 69 23.41 -1.89 -6.28
N SER A 70 23.01 -1.00 -5.36
CA SER A 70 21.71 -1.14 -4.71
C SER A 70 20.54 -0.94 -5.68
N THR A 71 19.53 -1.79 -5.54
CA THR A 71 18.30 -1.68 -6.32
C THR A 71 17.45 -0.47 -5.89
N ALA A 72 16.80 0.19 -6.86
CA ALA A 72 15.98 1.38 -6.62
C ALA A 72 14.89 1.14 -5.57
N THR A 73 14.60 2.13 -4.73
CA THR A 73 13.61 2.03 -3.64
C THR A 73 12.21 1.75 -4.17
N SER A 74 11.45 0.92 -3.45
CA SER A 74 10.03 0.69 -3.73
C SER A 74 9.21 1.54 -2.76
N ASP A 75 8.99 2.80 -3.14
CA ASP A 75 8.16 3.76 -2.40
C ASP A 75 6.65 3.61 -2.71
N LYS A 76 6.30 2.65 -3.58
CA LYS A 76 4.95 2.36 -4.06
C LYS A 76 4.25 3.55 -4.74
N THR A 77 5.03 4.54 -5.21
CA THR A 77 4.49 5.69 -5.95
C THR A 77 4.38 5.40 -7.45
N ALA A 78 5.14 4.41 -7.93
CA ALA A 78 5.08 3.96 -9.32
C ALA A 78 3.67 3.47 -9.69
N THR A 79 3.25 3.82 -10.90
CA THR A 79 2.03 3.27 -11.49
C THR A 79 2.17 1.75 -11.60
N GLN A 80 1.18 1.01 -11.08
CA GLN A 80 1.14 -0.44 -11.23
C GLN A 80 1.23 -0.84 -12.70
N ALA A 81 2.15 -1.76 -13.00
CA ALA A 81 2.29 -2.32 -14.33
C ALA A 81 0.98 -3.04 -14.74
N LEU A 82 0.60 -2.88 -16.00
CA LEU A 82 -0.54 -3.61 -16.57
C LEU A 82 -0.24 -5.10 -16.54
N SER A 83 -1.22 -5.91 -16.17
CA SER A 83 -1.10 -7.36 -16.22
C SER A 83 -1.16 -7.87 -17.67
N ARG A 84 -0.60 -9.07 -17.92
CA ARG A 84 -0.77 -9.75 -19.22
C ARG A 84 -2.23 -9.97 -19.57
N ARG A 85 -3.08 -10.25 -18.57
CA ARG A 85 -4.52 -10.47 -18.74
C ARG A 85 -5.21 -9.21 -19.24
N GLU A 86 -4.85 -8.04 -18.72
CA GLU A 86 -5.41 -6.76 -19.15
C GLU A 86 -5.03 -6.42 -20.59
N ARG A 87 -3.76 -6.58 -20.96
CA ARG A 87 -3.30 -6.38 -22.34
C ARG A 87 -4.04 -7.30 -23.31
N GLY A 88 -4.00 -8.61 -23.05
CA GLY A 88 -4.68 -9.57 -23.91
C GLY A 88 -6.20 -9.37 -23.96
N LYS A 89 -6.82 -8.79 -22.93
CA LYS A 89 -8.24 -8.41 -22.96
C LYS A 89 -8.49 -7.22 -23.88
N ALA A 90 -7.65 -6.18 -23.81
CA ALA A 90 -7.73 -5.04 -24.71
C ALA A 90 -7.58 -5.47 -26.17
N ASP A 91 -6.58 -6.31 -26.46
CA ASP A 91 -6.34 -6.85 -27.80
C ASP A 91 -7.57 -7.60 -28.33
N ARG A 92 -8.16 -8.51 -27.53
CA ARG A 92 -9.38 -9.26 -27.91
C ARG A 92 -10.61 -8.36 -28.12
N LYS A 93 -10.66 -7.22 -27.44
CA LYS A 93 -11.76 -6.25 -27.55
C LYS A 93 -11.50 -5.18 -28.63
N GLY A 94 -10.33 -5.20 -29.27
CA GLY A 94 -9.92 -4.17 -30.24
C GLY A 94 -9.70 -2.80 -29.59
N TRP A 95 -9.38 -2.74 -28.29
CA TRP A 95 -9.14 -1.49 -27.59
C TRP A 95 -7.67 -1.08 -27.68
N GLU A 96 -7.42 0.19 -28.02
CA GLU A 96 -6.06 0.77 -28.02
C GLU A 96 -5.45 0.82 -26.61
N LEU A 97 -6.29 0.90 -25.58
CA LEU A 97 -5.91 0.99 -24.18
C LEU A 97 -6.65 -0.05 -23.35
N THR A 98 -5.98 -0.55 -22.31
CA THR A 98 -6.64 -1.40 -21.31
C THR A 98 -7.75 -0.63 -20.57
N ALA A 99 -8.77 -1.34 -20.08
CA ALA A 99 -9.86 -0.73 -19.32
C ALA A 99 -9.33 0.13 -18.16
N ARG A 100 -8.32 -0.36 -17.42
CA ARG A 100 -7.69 0.41 -16.34
C ARG A 100 -7.07 1.70 -16.83
N GLN A 101 -6.42 1.73 -18.00
CA GLN A 101 -5.83 2.95 -18.58
C GLN A 101 -6.89 3.95 -19.04
N GLN A 102 -7.94 3.48 -19.71
CA GLN A 102 -9.06 4.33 -20.14
C GLN A 102 -9.71 5.00 -18.93
N LEU A 103 -10.03 4.20 -17.90
CA LEU A 103 -10.56 4.69 -16.64
C LEU A 103 -9.59 5.66 -15.96
N ARG A 104 -8.28 5.38 -15.96
CA ARG A 104 -7.26 6.29 -15.40
C ARG A 104 -7.33 7.67 -16.04
N ARG A 105 -7.43 7.73 -17.37
CA ARG A 105 -7.49 8.99 -18.12
C ARG A 105 -8.77 9.76 -17.79
N ALA A 106 -9.93 9.13 -17.95
CA ALA A 106 -11.22 9.77 -17.71
C ALA A 106 -11.37 10.23 -16.25
N VAL A 107 -11.03 9.37 -15.29
CA VAL A 107 -11.08 9.69 -13.86
C VAL A 107 -10.13 10.85 -13.52
N SER A 108 -8.92 10.88 -14.10
CA SER A 108 -7.97 11.96 -13.84
C SER A 108 -8.42 13.29 -14.45
N GLN A 109 -9.12 13.27 -15.59
CA GLN A 109 -9.73 14.46 -16.18
C GLN A 109 -10.87 15.00 -15.31
N CYS A 110 -11.80 14.15 -14.86
CA CYS A 110 -12.86 14.55 -13.94
C CYS A 110 -12.30 15.06 -12.59
N ALA A 111 -11.24 14.44 -12.10
CA ALA A 111 -10.56 14.87 -10.88
C ALA A 111 -9.87 16.24 -11.04
N ALA A 112 -9.43 16.60 -12.24
CA ALA A 112 -8.82 17.90 -12.48
C ALA A 112 -9.85 19.03 -12.56
N SER A 113 -11.09 18.74 -13.01
CA SER A 113 -12.15 19.73 -13.15
C SER A 113 -12.99 19.93 -11.88
N ALA A 114 -13.07 18.94 -10.99
CA ALA A 114 -13.94 19.00 -9.82
C ALA A 114 -13.32 19.75 -8.63
N SER A 115 -14.08 20.62 -7.99
CA SER A 115 -13.69 21.35 -6.76
C SER A 115 -14.17 20.65 -5.47
N SER A 116 -14.94 19.58 -5.58
CA SER A 116 -15.43 18.79 -4.44
C SER A 116 -15.66 17.32 -4.80
N GLY A 117 -15.80 16.45 -3.79
CA GLY A 117 -16.10 15.03 -3.99
C GLY A 117 -17.46 14.78 -4.68
N ASP A 118 -18.48 15.56 -4.33
CA ASP A 118 -19.80 15.46 -4.97
C ASP A 118 -19.77 15.90 -6.43
N GLU A 119 -19.03 16.97 -6.73
CA GLU A 119 -18.81 17.42 -8.10
C GLU A 119 -18.05 16.37 -8.91
N PHE A 120 -17.01 15.78 -8.33
CA PHE A 120 -16.27 14.69 -8.96
C PHE A 120 -17.16 13.50 -9.32
N LEU A 121 -18.03 13.06 -8.39
CA LEU A 121 -18.98 11.98 -8.66
C LEU A 121 -20.01 12.36 -9.73
N ARG A 122 -20.42 13.64 -9.81
CA ARG A 122 -21.29 14.13 -10.89
C ARG A 122 -20.58 14.10 -12.24
N GLU A 123 -19.33 14.56 -12.31
CA GLU A 123 -18.53 14.53 -13.54
C GLU A 123 -18.30 13.09 -14.03
N LEU A 124 -17.97 12.15 -13.14
CA LEU A 124 -17.86 10.73 -13.50
C LEU A 124 -19.17 10.15 -14.07
N ARG A 125 -20.33 10.59 -13.56
CA ARG A 125 -21.64 10.19 -14.11
C ARG A 125 -21.89 10.79 -15.49
N ARG A 126 -21.48 12.05 -15.72
CA ARG A 126 -21.57 12.71 -17.04
C ARG A 126 -20.73 12.00 -18.09
N GLU A 127 -19.56 11.50 -17.71
CA GLU A 127 -18.69 10.65 -18.54
C GLU A 127 -19.20 9.20 -18.70
N GLY A 128 -20.35 8.85 -18.11
CA GLY A 128 -20.97 7.52 -18.24
C GLY A 128 -20.32 6.41 -17.39
N LEU A 129 -19.42 6.73 -16.45
CA LEU A 129 -18.66 5.75 -15.67
C LEU A 129 -19.40 5.15 -14.45
N ASN A 130 -20.61 5.66 -14.16
CA ASN A 130 -21.51 5.26 -13.07
C ASN A 130 -20.80 4.83 -11.76
N PRO A 131 -20.21 5.79 -11.01
CA PRO A 131 -19.45 5.49 -9.81
C PRO A 131 -20.35 4.94 -8.69
N ARG A 132 -19.90 3.87 -8.03
CA ARG A 132 -20.49 3.39 -6.78
C ARG A 132 -19.62 3.79 -5.61
N THR A 133 -20.20 4.50 -4.65
CA THR A 133 -19.51 4.90 -3.42
C THR A 133 -19.58 3.82 -2.35
N THR A 134 -18.55 3.76 -1.52
CA THR A 134 -18.53 2.98 -0.29
C THR A 134 -18.62 3.95 0.88
N VAL A 135 -19.61 3.77 1.73
CA VAL A 135 -19.92 4.67 2.84
C VAL A 135 -19.64 3.96 4.16
N GLY A 136 -19.01 4.64 5.11
CA GLY A 136 -18.81 4.16 6.47
C GLY A 136 -20.10 4.15 7.29
N GLY A 137 -20.07 3.57 8.49
CA GLY A 137 -21.23 3.59 9.41
C GLY A 137 -21.57 4.99 9.95
N ASP A 138 -20.67 5.95 9.74
CA ASP A 138 -20.74 7.38 10.05
C ASP A 138 -21.38 8.22 8.91
N GLY A 139 -21.66 7.60 7.75
CA GLY A 139 -22.15 8.31 6.58
C GLY A 139 -21.05 8.93 5.70
N GLU A 140 -19.77 8.75 6.04
CA GLU A 140 -18.65 9.30 5.28
C GLU A 140 -18.28 8.42 4.08
N ILE A 141 -18.01 9.02 2.93
CA ILE A 141 -17.60 8.30 1.70
C ILE A 141 -16.13 7.87 1.82
N ARG A 142 -15.88 6.60 2.11
CA ARG A 142 -14.54 6.00 2.24
C ARG A 142 -13.89 5.61 0.91
N GLY A 143 -14.66 5.57 -0.17
CA GLY A 143 -14.11 5.23 -1.46
C GLY A 143 -15.16 5.18 -2.55
N TYR A 144 -14.69 4.90 -3.75
CA TYR A 144 -15.55 4.70 -4.91
C TYR A 144 -14.99 3.63 -5.83
N THR A 145 -15.86 3.06 -6.63
CA THR A 145 -15.53 2.14 -7.73
C THR A 145 -16.15 2.66 -9.02
N VAL A 146 -15.45 2.49 -10.14
CA VAL A 146 -15.90 2.86 -11.49
C VAL A 146 -15.77 1.65 -12.41
N SER A 147 -16.62 1.59 -13.43
CA SER A 147 -16.55 0.54 -14.46
C SER A 147 -16.55 1.19 -15.84
N LEU A 148 -15.78 0.63 -16.77
CA LEU A 148 -15.80 1.09 -18.15
C LEU A 148 -17.10 0.57 -18.82
N PRO A 149 -17.89 1.44 -19.48
CA PRO A 149 -19.05 0.99 -20.24
C PRO A 149 -18.67 -0.09 -21.27
N GLY A 150 -19.45 -1.17 -21.31
CA GLY A 150 -19.16 -2.33 -22.17
C GLY A 150 -18.07 -3.27 -21.65
N ASP A 151 -17.38 -2.93 -20.55
CA ASP A 151 -16.47 -3.86 -19.88
C ASP A 151 -17.19 -4.71 -18.83
N VAL A 152 -17.66 -5.89 -19.27
CA VAL A 152 -18.44 -6.82 -18.45
C VAL A 152 -17.76 -8.19 -18.32
N THR A 153 -18.05 -8.89 -17.23
CA THR A 153 -17.70 -10.29 -17.03
C THR A 153 -18.54 -11.20 -17.94
N ALA A 154 -18.22 -12.50 -17.95
CA ALA A 154 -19.02 -13.50 -18.68
C ALA A 154 -20.49 -13.51 -18.24
N ASP A 155 -20.76 -13.22 -16.97
CA ASP A 155 -22.11 -13.13 -16.40
C ASP A 155 -22.78 -11.76 -16.63
N GLY A 156 -22.22 -10.92 -17.49
CA GLY A 156 -22.77 -9.60 -17.82
C GLY A 156 -22.60 -8.54 -16.73
N ARG A 157 -21.81 -8.80 -15.67
CA ARG A 157 -21.59 -7.84 -14.58
C ARG A 157 -20.47 -6.86 -14.94
N PRO A 158 -20.61 -5.54 -14.67
CA PRO A 158 -19.54 -4.58 -14.91
C PRO A 158 -18.25 -4.93 -14.14
N VAL A 159 -17.10 -4.79 -14.80
CA VAL A 159 -15.79 -4.96 -14.16
C VAL A 159 -15.43 -3.67 -13.42
N ALA A 160 -15.58 -3.71 -12.10
CA ALA A 160 -15.31 -2.56 -11.24
C ALA A 160 -13.82 -2.42 -10.90
N PHE A 161 -13.33 -1.19 -10.97
CA PHE A 161 -12.01 -0.77 -10.51
C PHE A 161 -12.16 0.20 -9.35
N SER A 162 -11.33 0.04 -8.32
CA SER A 162 -11.33 0.96 -7.17
C SER A 162 -10.64 2.28 -7.51
N GLY A 163 -11.00 3.36 -6.82
CA GLY A 163 -10.31 4.64 -6.94
C GLY A 163 -8.80 4.52 -6.73
N SER A 164 -8.34 3.61 -5.87
CA SER A 164 -6.91 3.36 -5.66
C SER A 164 -6.18 2.80 -6.90
N GLU A 165 -6.89 2.16 -7.83
CA GLU A 165 -6.36 1.61 -9.08
C GLU A 165 -6.46 2.58 -10.27
N THR A 166 -7.42 3.51 -10.24
CA THR A 166 -7.73 4.44 -11.34
C THR A 166 -7.23 5.86 -11.09
N CYS A 167 -7.33 6.41 -9.88
CA CYS A 167 -6.66 7.65 -9.50
C CYS A 167 -6.78 7.86 -7.99
N ARG A 168 -5.63 7.98 -7.29
CA ARG A 168 -5.61 8.46 -5.91
C ARG A 168 -5.72 9.98 -5.93
N ARG A 169 -6.93 10.51 -5.80
CA ARG A 169 -7.12 11.94 -5.52
C ARG A 169 -6.70 12.24 -4.07
N PRO A 170 -5.97 13.34 -3.79
CA PRO A 170 -5.60 13.71 -2.42
C PRO A 170 -6.76 14.23 -1.55
N ASP A 171 -7.91 14.58 -2.12
CA ASP A 171 -9.09 15.14 -1.44
C ASP A 171 -10.24 14.16 -1.20
N VAL A 172 -10.27 12.99 -1.83
CA VAL A 172 -11.21 11.88 -1.49
C VAL A 172 -10.71 11.10 -0.25
N ALA A 173 -9.81 11.71 0.52
CA ALA A 173 -9.07 11.11 1.63
C ALA A 173 -8.97 12.04 2.87
N GLU A 174 -10.00 12.83 3.18
CA GLU A 174 -10.40 12.87 4.61
C GLU A 174 -10.86 11.47 5.04
N ALA A 175 -11.50 10.73 4.13
CA ALA A 175 -12.03 9.40 4.42
C ALA A 175 -11.02 8.23 4.36
N ASN A 176 -9.70 8.48 4.32
CA ASN A 176 -8.70 7.41 4.13
C ASN A 176 -7.38 7.55 4.92
N ARG A 177 -7.36 8.20 6.09
CA ARG A 177 -6.22 8.10 7.02
C ARG A 177 -6.64 7.83 8.46
N PRO A 178 -5.96 6.91 9.19
CA PRO A 178 -5.87 7.01 10.64
C PRO A 178 -5.01 8.24 10.96
N LEU A 179 -5.59 9.16 11.71
CA LEU A 179 -4.90 10.32 12.27
C LEU A 179 -3.84 9.83 13.26
N VAL A 180 -2.56 9.87 12.86
CA VAL A 180 -1.46 9.92 13.82
C VAL A 180 -0.61 11.14 13.47
N ASN A 181 -0.84 12.17 14.28
CA ASN A 181 0.02 13.27 14.69
C ASN A 181 0.90 13.92 13.62
N ARG A 182 0.38 14.99 13.02
CA ARG A 182 1.20 16.14 12.63
C ARG A 182 0.57 17.41 13.20
N THR A 183 1.09 17.83 14.36
CA THR A 183 1.46 19.22 14.67
C THR A 183 1.83 19.30 16.15
N SER A 184 3.12 19.42 16.45
CA SER A 184 3.57 20.15 17.64
C SER A 184 4.71 21.08 17.23
N GLY A 185 4.30 22.27 16.80
CA GLY A 185 5.13 23.44 16.53
C GLY A 185 4.34 24.71 16.87
N ARG A 186 4.07 24.88 18.17
CA ARG A 186 3.84 26.06 19.06
C ARG A 186 3.83 27.49 18.42
N PRO A 187 3.18 28.55 19.00
CA PRO A 187 2.55 28.71 20.34
C PRO A 187 1.09 29.25 20.36
N PRO A 188 0.41 29.27 21.52
CA PRO A 188 -0.78 30.08 21.71
C PRO A 188 -0.41 31.48 22.20
N ASP A 189 -0.85 32.50 21.46
CA ASP A 189 -0.93 33.86 22.00
C ASP A 189 -2.26 34.05 22.72
N ARG A 190 -2.17 34.51 23.97
CA ARG A 190 -3.28 34.67 24.90
C ARG A 190 -4.16 35.82 24.45
N LEU A 191 -5.47 35.75 24.71
CA LEU A 191 -6.24 36.87 25.24
C LEU A 191 -7.65 36.40 25.66
N HIS A 192 -7.82 36.00 26.92
CA HIS A 192 -9.11 36.22 27.60
C HIS A 192 -8.87 36.91 28.95
N ARG A 193 -9.51 38.08 29.05
CA ARG A 193 -9.51 39.00 30.18
C ARG A 193 -10.27 38.42 31.37
N ARG A 194 -9.65 38.60 32.55
CA ARG A 194 -10.17 39.15 33.82
C ARG A 194 -11.53 38.61 34.33
N ARG A 195 -11.64 38.20 35.60
CA ARG A 195 -11.55 39.09 36.78
C ARG A 195 -11.29 38.33 38.11
N PRO A 196 -10.90 39.06 39.18
CA PRO A 196 -10.20 38.52 40.36
C PRO A 196 -11.08 38.44 41.62
N ARG A 197 -10.63 37.69 42.65
CA ARG A 197 -10.87 38.02 44.07
C ARG A 197 -9.71 37.55 44.97
N HIS A 198 -9.09 38.52 45.64
CA HIS A 198 -8.51 38.59 47.00
C HIS A 198 -8.59 37.35 47.92
N ALA A 199 -7.72 37.11 48.93
CA ALA A 199 -6.46 37.69 49.42
C ALA A 199 -5.95 36.88 50.65
N ARG A 200 -4.66 37.05 51.02
CA ARG A 200 -3.97 36.81 52.33
C ARG A 200 -3.83 35.32 52.75
N GLY A 201 -2.64 34.71 52.95
CA GLY A 201 -1.41 35.05 53.73
C GLY A 201 -1.27 34.04 54.89
N PRO A 202 -0.16 33.87 55.66
CA PRO A 202 1.29 34.05 55.45
C PRO A 202 2.10 32.72 55.71
N PRO A 203 3.46 32.72 55.72
CA PRO A 203 4.28 31.50 55.76
C PRO A 203 4.91 31.16 57.12
N SER A 204 5.04 29.86 57.42
CA SER A 204 6.02 29.23 58.33
C SER A 204 6.07 27.74 57.93
N SER A 205 7.15 26.97 57.96
CA SER A 205 8.33 26.90 58.82
C SER A 205 9.33 25.89 58.20
N GLY A 206 10.60 25.97 58.60
CA GLY A 206 11.63 24.96 58.25
C GLY A 206 13.01 25.50 58.58
N ARG A 207 13.36 25.64 59.86
CA ARG A 207 14.25 24.72 60.62
C ARG A 207 15.55 24.38 59.88
N GLY A 208 16.63 25.01 60.33
CA GLY A 208 17.99 24.49 60.26
C GLY A 208 18.47 24.13 61.67
N GLY A 209 19.52 23.31 61.75
CA GLY A 209 20.35 23.22 62.95
C GLY A 209 20.92 21.83 63.23
N TYR A 210 22.22 21.73 62.95
CA TYR A 210 23.26 20.83 63.52
C TYR A 210 23.21 19.34 63.23
#